data_AF-X1BZ46-F1
#
_entry.id   AF-X1BZ46-F1
#
_cell.length_a   1.000
_cell.length_b   1.000
_cell.length_c   1.000
_cell.angle_alpha   90.00
_cell.angle_beta   90.00
_cell.angle_gamma   90.00
#
_symmetry.space_group_name_H-M   'P 1'
#
loop_
_entity.id
_entity.type
_entity.pdbx_description
1 polymer ?
#
loop_
_entity_poly.entity_id
_entity_poly.type
_entity_poly.pdbx_seq_one_letter_code
_entity_poly.pdbx_strand_id
1 'polypeptide(L)'
;MPVDQQDVVVVAVGGGATIDFGKALSALATNMKPESEETAEEMILDRLEGVGRGIPIVNPPLPFVAVPTTAGTGAEATRNAVLSCPKRMFKKSLRSPLMVPRAVILDPSLIGSCSRDIIAASGIDCLTQLIESFICRFRWAVPRALVLDAFPQAMSALPRLLENPSDEIAQSAMSHAAFISGVSLGNS
;
A
#
# COMPACT_ATOMS: atom_id res chain seq x y z
N MET A 1 20.53 -15.28 -2.18
CA MET A 1 20.13 -14.42 -3.31
C MET A 1 21.12 -14.66 -4.43
N PRO A 2 20.69 -14.73 -5.70
CA PRO A 2 21.62 -14.80 -6.80
C PRO A 2 22.50 -13.54 -6.85
N VAL A 3 23.73 -13.68 -7.35
CA VAL A 3 24.81 -12.67 -7.23
C VAL A 3 24.45 -11.35 -7.94
N ASP A 4 23.61 -11.41 -8.95
CA ASP A 4 23.09 -10.28 -9.73
C ASP A 4 22.10 -9.38 -8.96
N GLN A 5 21.62 -9.81 -7.79
CA GLN A 5 20.61 -9.09 -6.99
C GLN A 5 21.16 -8.50 -5.68
N GLN A 6 22.46 -8.63 -5.40
CA GLN A 6 23.05 -8.20 -4.12
C GLN A 6 22.96 -6.69 -3.86
N ASP A 7 22.93 -5.86 -4.92
CA ASP A 7 22.91 -4.39 -4.84
C ASP A 7 21.63 -3.76 -5.41
N VAL A 8 20.55 -4.53 -5.54
CA VAL A 8 19.29 -4.05 -6.13
C VAL A 8 18.35 -3.49 -5.06
N VAL A 9 17.88 -2.27 -5.28
CA VAL A 9 16.82 -1.63 -4.48
C VAL A 9 15.61 -1.36 -5.37
N VAL A 10 14.43 -1.71 -4.88
CA VAL A 10 13.17 -1.40 -5.57
C VAL A 10 12.60 -0.12 -4.99
N VAL A 11 12.38 0.89 -5.83
CA VAL A 11 11.74 2.15 -5.44
C VAL A 11 10.43 2.30 -6.21
N ALA A 12 9.31 2.35 -5.51
CA ALA A 12 8.00 2.59 -6.12
C ALA A 12 7.56 4.03 -5.89
N VAL A 13 7.34 4.76 -6.98
CA VAL A 13 6.83 6.14 -6.97
C VAL A 13 5.48 6.15 -7.68
N GLY A 14 4.40 6.36 -6.93
CA GLY A 14 3.05 6.36 -7.50
C GLY A 14 1.95 6.15 -6.46
N GLY A 15 0.74 5.85 -6.93
CA GLY A 15 -0.37 5.45 -6.07
C GLY A 15 -0.28 4.00 -5.59
N GLY A 16 -1.33 3.53 -4.92
CA GLY A 16 -1.37 2.19 -4.32
C GLY A 16 -1.06 1.03 -5.28
N ALA A 17 -1.49 1.12 -6.54
CA ALA A 17 -1.20 0.08 -7.54
C ALA A 17 0.30 -0.03 -7.85
N THR A 18 1.00 1.09 -7.99
CA THR A 18 2.46 1.11 -8.23
C THR A 18 3.22 0.58 -7.02
N ILE A 19 2.79 0.98 -5.82
CA ILE A 19 3.39 0.53 -4.56
C ILE A 19 3.20 -0.99 -4.38
N ASP A 20 1.98 -1.49 -4.60
CA ASP A 20 1.68 -2.93 -4.50
C ASP A 20 2.46 -3.73 -5.53
N PHE A 21 2.60 -3.23 -6.76
CA PHE A 21 3.46 -3.85 -7.76
C PHE A 21 4.92 -3.91 -7.30
N GLY A 22 5.47 -2.81 -6.78
CA GLY A 22 6.84 -2.75 -6.26
C GLY A 22 7.09 -3.73 -5.10
N LYS A 23 6.14 -3.84 -4.17
CA LYS A 23 6.20 -4.84 -3.09
C LYS A 23 6.18 -6.25 -3.63
N ALA A 24 5.23 -6.57 -4.52
CA ALA A 24 5.12 -7.90 -5.11
C ALA A 24 6.41 -8.26 -5.86
N LEU A 25 6.93 -7.36 -6.68
CA LEU A 25 8.21 -7.52 -7.38
C LEU A 25 9.35 -7.82 -6.40
N SER A 26 9.51 -6.98 -5.37
CA SER A 26 10.58 -7.14 -4.37
C SER A 26 10.53 -8.48 -3.64
N ALA A 27 9.32 -8.97 -3.33
CA ALA A 27 9.12 -10.22 -2.62
C ALA A 27 9.31 -11.43 -3.53
N LEU A 28 8.74 -11.39 -4.74
CA LEU A 28 8.81 -12.49 -5.69
C LEU A 28 10.22 -12.68 -6.25
N ALA A 29 10.99 -11.61 -6.42
CA ALA A 29 12.39 -11.68 -6.87
C ALA A 29 13.26 -12.59 -5.99
N THR A 30 13.01 -12.63 -4.68
CA THR A 30 13.78 -13.46 -3.73
C THR A 30 13.08 -14.77 -3.33
N ASN A 31 11.82 -14.96 -3.74
CA ASN A 31 10.99 -16.09 -3.31
C ASN A 31 10.48 -16.99 -4.45
N MET A 32 10.71 -16.63 -5.72
CA MET A 32 10.49 -17.51 -6.86
C MET A 32 11.79 -18.18 -7.30
N LYS A 33 11.69 -19.38 -7.87
CA LYS A 33 12.83 -20.14 -8.39
C LYS A 33 12.74 -20.16 -9.92
N PRO A 34 13.57 -19.39 -10.64
CA PRO A 34 13.51 -19.34 -12.11
C PRO A 34 13.75 -20.71 -12.77
N GLU A 35 14.52 -21.57 -12.10
CA GLU A 35 14.90 -22.92 -12.55
C GLU A 35 13.80 -23.97 -12.33
N SER A 36 12.63 -23.61 -11.78
CA SER A 36 11.55 -24.58 -11.55
C SER A 36 10.82 -24.93 -12.83
N GLU A 37 10.26 -26.14 -12.91
CA GLU A 37 9.34 -26.54 -13.99
C GLU A 37 8.01 -25.73 -13.98
N GLU A 38 7.72 -25.04 -12.87
CA GLU A 38 6.52 -24.21 -12.70
C GLU A 38 6.65 -22.90 -13.46
N THR A 39 5.55 -22.44 -14.05
CA THR A 39 5.48 -21.12 -14.68
C THR A 39 5.52 -20.00 -13.62
N ALA A 40 5.95 -18.80 -14.03
CA ALA A 40 5.88 -17.61 -13.18
C ALA A 40 4.46 -17.33 -12.69
N GLU A 41 3.46 -17.57 -13.53
CA GLU A 41 2.05 -17.39 -13.17
C GLU A 41 1.63 -18.34 -12.04
N GLU A 42 1.96 -19.64 -12.14
CA GLU A 42 1.68 -20.62 -11.08
C GLU A 42 2.36 -20.24 -9.77
N MET A 43 3.65 -19.90 -9.82
CA MET A 43 4.40 -19.47 -8.64
C MET A 43 3.78 -18.24 -7.95
N ILE A 44 3.24 -17.29 -8.70
CA ILE A 44 2.53 -16.12 -8.15
C ILE A 44 1.21 -16.54 -7.53
N LEU A 45 0.40 -17.32 -8.25
CA LEU A 45 -0.93 -17.77 -7.79
C LEU A 45 -0.85 -18.58 -6.50
N ASP A 46 0.19 -19.39 -6.35
CA ASP A 46 0.41 -20.19 -5.14
C ASP A 46 0.68 -19.39 -3.89
N ARG A 47 1.10 -18.14 -4.03
CA ARG A 47 1.40 -17.24 -2.90
C ARG A 47 0.25 -16.27 -2.61
N LEU A 48 -0.78 -16.25 -3.45
CA LEU A 48 -1.95 -15.41 -3.26
C LEU A 48 -2.93 -16.01 -2.24
N GLU A 49 -3.44 -15.15 -1.36
CA GLU A 49 -4.39 -15.53 -0.32
C GLU A 49 -5.64 -16.19 -0.90
N GLY A 50 -5.87 -17.44 -0.52
CA GLY A 50 -7.07 -18.20 -0.88
C GLY A 50 -7.19 -18.53 -2.37
N VAL A 51 -6.07 -18.64 -3.10
CA VAL A 51 -6.05 -19.02 -4.52
C VAL A 51 -5.33 -20.35 -4.74
N GLY A 52 -3.99 -20.37 -4.69
CA GLY A 52 -3.21 -21.58 -4.93
C GLY A 52 -2.83 -22.31 -3.65
N ARG A 53 -1.65 -22.93 -3.63
CA ARG A 53 -1.17 -23.81 -2.55
C ARG A 53 -0.88 -23.12 -1.21
N GLY A 54 -0.95 -21.79 -1.13
CA GLY A 54 -0.70 -21.04 0.10
C GLY A 54 0.78 -21.00 0.50
N ILE A 55 1.68 -20.97 -0.49
CA ILE A 55 3.12 -20.90 -0.27
C ILE A 55 3.46 -19.53 0.34
N PRO A 56 4.13 -19.47 1.50
CA PRO A 56 4.47 -18.20 2.13
C PRO A 56 5.70 -17.54 1.49
N ILE A 57 5.82 -16.23 1.68
CA ILE A 57 7.08 -15.49 1.49
C ILE A 57 7.98 -15.79 2.70
N VAL A 58 9.08 -16.49 2.46
CA VAL A 58 10.00 -16.98 3.51
C VAL A 58 11.35 -16.28 3.50
N ASN A 59 11.80 -15.81 2.33
CA ASN A 59 13.01 -15.02 2.20
C ASN A 59 12.67 -13.54 2.31
N PRO A 60 13.52 -12.73 2.96
CA PRO A 60 13.37 -11.27 2.93
C PRO A 60 13.22 -10.77 1.48
N PRO A 61 12.23 -9.91 1.19
CA PRO A 61 12.17 -9.18 -0.08
C PRO A 61 13.44 -8.36 -0.32
N LEU A 62 13.68 -7.99 -1.59
CA LEU A 62 14.66 -6.95 -1.90
C LEU A 62 14.36 -5.68 -1.11
N PRO A 63 15.37 -4.87 -0.72
CA PRO A 63 15.14 -3.58 -0.10
C PRO A 63 14.13 -2.76 -0.90
N PHE A 64 13.04 -2.35 -0.23
CA PHE A 64 11.92 -1.66 -0.87
C PHE A 64 11.67 -0.30 -0.23
N VAL A 65 11.55 0.73 -1.07
CA VAL A 65 11.21 2.10 -0.69
C VAL A 65 9.92 2.51 -1.38
N ALA A 66 8.96 3.03 -0.62
CA ALA A 66 7.69 3.52 -1.14
C ALA A 66 7.64 5.06 -1.11
N VAL A 67 7.22 5.67 -2.21
CA VAL A 67 7.02 7.11 -2.36
C VAL A 67 5.59 7.33 -2.89
N PRO A 68 4.58 7.44 -2.00
CA PRO A 68 3.20 7.62 -2.41
C PRO A 68 2.98 8.98 -3.07
N THR A 69 2.27 8.98 -4.20
CA THR A 69 1.86 10.21 -4.92
C THR A 69 0.37 10.48 -4.81
N THR A 70 -0.35 9.67 -4.02
CA THR A 70 -1.80 9.79 -3.77
C THR A 70 -2.07 9.66 -2.27
N ALA A 71 -3.03 10.42 -1.73
CA ALA A 71 -3.47 10.27 -0.34
C ALA A 71 -4.73 9.39 -0.24
N GLY A 72 -4.55 8.08 -0.40
CA GLY A 72 -5.65 7.11 -0.34
C GLY A 72 -5.31 5.82 0.38
N THR A 73 -4.73 4.89 -0.36
CA THR A 73 -4.66 3.47 0.00
C THR A 73 -3.80 3.15 1.23
N GLY A 74 -2.95 4.08 1.69
CA GLY A 74 -1.95 3.84 2.74
C GLY A 74 -1.03 2.66 2.44
N ALA A 75 -0.82 2.34 1.16
CA ALA A 75 -0.18 1.09 0.75
C ALA A 75 1.27 1.06 1.26
N GLU A 76 1.94 2.19 1.31
CA GLU A 76 3.28 2.37 1.88
C GLU A 76 3.40 1.92 3.35
N ALA A 77 2.30 1.80 4.10
CA ALA A 77 2.30 1.37 5.50
C ALA A 77 1.76 -0.06 5.72
N THR A 78 1.37 -0.78 4.66
CA THR A 78 0.78 -2.12 4.78
C THR A 78 1.74 -3.24 4.40
N ARG A 79 1.46 -4.45 4.92
CA ARG A 79 2.18 -5.69 4.62
C ARG A 79 1.62 -6.50 3.43
N ASN A 80 0.72 -5.90 2.67
CA ASN A 80 -0.02 -6.54 1.58
C ASN A 80 0.37 -5.91 0.25
N ALA A 81 0.31 -6.70 -0.83
CA ALA A 81 0.28 -6.21 -2.20
C ALA A 81 -0.95 -6.80 -2.89
N VAL A 82 -1.86 -5.97 -3.39
CA VAL A 82 -3.10 -6.45 -4.00
C VAL A 82 -2.92 -6.62 -5.51
N LEU A 83 -3.09 -7.85 -5.99
CA LEU A 83 -2.95 -8.23 -7.38
C LEU A 83 -4.30 -8.60 -7.99
N SER A 84 -4.60 -8.02 -9.16
CA SER A 84 -5.80 -8.34 -9.94
C SER A 84 -5.46 -9.38 -11.00
N CYS A 85 -6.29 -10.42 -11.13
CA CYS A 85 -6.19 -11.42 -12.19
C CYS A 85 -7.46 -11.38 -13.05
N PRO A 86 -7.50 -10.58 -14.14
CA PRO A 86 -8.69 -10.45 -14.99
C PRO A 86 -9.13 -11.78 -15.60
N LYS A 87 -8.18 -12.64 -16.03
CA LYS A 87 -8.47 -13.96 -16.59
C LYS A 87 -9.26 -14.87 -15.64
N ARG A 88 -9.04 -14.73 -14.33
CA ARG A 88 -9.70 -15.53 -13.27
C ARG A 88 -10.70 -14.72 -12.44
N MET A 89 -10.98 -13.48 -12.83
CA MET A 89 -11.98 -12.59 -12.22
C MET A 89 -11.84 -12.41 -10.70
N PHE A 90 -10.61 -12.32 -10.19
CA PHE A 90 -10.38 -12.03 -8.76
C PHE A 90 -9.38 -10.90 -8.53
N LYS A 91 -9.45 -10.33 -7.33
CA LYS A 91 -8.47 -9.39 -6.75
C LYS A 91 -8.05 -9.92 -5.39
N LYS A 92 -6.80 -10.37 -5.26
CA LYS A 92 -6.29 -11.08 -4.07
C LYS A 92 -4.94 -10.52 -3.65
N SER A 93 -4.62 -10.64 -2.37
CA SER A 93 -3.38 -10.12 -1.83
C SER A 93 -2.28 -11.17 -1.80
N LEU A 94 -1.08 -10.75 -2.15
CA LEU A 94 0.15 -11.32 -1.60
C LEU A 94 0.38 -10.68 -0.22
N ARG A 95 0.61 -11.48 0.82
CA ARG A 95 0.73 -10.98 2.19
C ARG A 95 1.92 -11.61 2.90
N SER A 96 2.73 -10.80 3.57
CA SER A 96 3.74 -11.27 4.50
C SER A 96 4.21 -10.14 5.40
N PRO A 97 4.47 -10.38 6.71
CA PRO A 97 5.10 -9.39 7.58
C PRO A 97 6.41 -8.84 7.04
N LEU A 98 7.10 -9.57 6.16
CA LEU A 98 8.36 -9.16 5.54
C LEU A 98 8.18 -8.12 4.41
N MET A 99 6.95 -7.84 3.97
CA MET A 99 6.65 -6.96 2.83
C MET A 99 6.35 -5.51 3.21
N VAL A 100 6.47 -5.16 4.50
CA VAL A 100 6.38 -3.75 4.91
C VAL A 100 7.58 -2.99 4.30
N PRO A 101 7.38 -1.83 3.65
CA PRO A 101 8.49 -1.07 3.09
C PRO A 101 9.55 -0.74 4.14
N ARG A 102 10.83 -0.80 3.75
CA ARG A 102 11.94 -0.48 4.65
C ARG A 102 12.02 1.02 4.93
N ALA A 103 11.63 1.83 3.94
CA ALA A 103 11.52 3.26 4.07
C ALA A 103 10.31 3.77 3.30
N VAL A 104 9.72 4.85 3.81
CA VAL A 104 8.62 5.57 3.19
C VAL A 104 9.03 7.04 3.09
N ILE A 105 8.89 7.62 1.90
CA ILE A 105 9.13 9.05 1.67
C ILE A 105 7.77 9.70 1.43
N LEU A 106 7.25 10.38 2.45
CA LEU A 106 6.00 11.13 2.36
C LEU A 106 6.31 12.57 1.96
N ASP A 107 6.09 12.90 0.68
CA ASP A 107 6.15 14.26 0.17
C ASP A 107 4.73 14.71 -0.23
N PRO A 108 4.06 15.55 0.59
CA PRO A 108 2.70 16.00 0.32
C PRO A 108 2.54 16.76 -1.00
N SER A 109 3.60 17.39 -1.49
CA SER A 109 3.55 18.16 -2.73
C SER A 109 3.26 17.28 -3.95
N LEU A 110 3.59 15.99 -3.88
CA LEU A 110 3.34 15.03 -4.95
C LEU A 110 1.85 14.76 -5.18
N ILE A 111 0.99 14.95 -4.17
CA ILE A 111 -0.47 14.75 -4.31
C ILE A 111 -1.09 15.82 -5.20
N GLY A 112 -0.58 17.05 -5.16
CA GLY A 112 -1.09 18.17 -5.96
C GLY A 112 -0.97 17.97 -7.48
N SER A 113 -0.19 16.97 -7.92
CA SER A 113 -0.07 16.57 -9.32
C SER A 113 -1.24 15.71 -9.84
N CYS A 114 -2.09 15.20 -8.93
CA CYS A 114 -3.22 14.34 -9.28
C CYS A 114 -4.37 15.13 -9.91
N SER A 115 -5.15 14.46 -10.76
CA SER A 115 -6.43 15.01 -11.20
C SER A 115 -7.42 15.12 -10.04
N ARG A 116 -8.39 16.03 -10.15
CA ARG A 116 -9.45 16.20 -9.14
C ARG A 116 -10.19 14.90 -8.84
N ASP A 117 -10.45 14.07 -9.86
CA ASP A 117 -11.14 12.79 -9.68
C ASP A 117 -10.29 11.79 -8.89
N ILE A 118 -8.96 11.76 -9.11
CA ILE A 118 -8.05 10.93 -8.33
C ILE A 118 -7.99 11.42 -6.89
N ILE A 119 -7.90 12.73 -6.66
CA ILE A 119 -7.92 13.32 -5.30
C ILE A 119 -9.22 12.93 -4.58
N ALA A 120 -10.37 13.06 -5.24
CA ALA A 120 -11.66 12.70 -4.66
C ALA A 120 -11.73 11.20 -4.33
N ALA A 121 -11.42 10.34 -5.30
CA ALA A 121 -11.51 8.89 -5.12
C ALA A 121 -10.55 8.39 -4.04
N SER A 122 -9.29 8.83 -4.07
CA SER A 122 -8.28 8.43 -3.08
C SER A 122 -8.61 8.99 -1.69
N GLY A 123 -9.04 10.24 -1.59
CA GLY A 123 -9.43 10.82 -0.30
C GLY A 123 -10.62 10.10 0.35
N ILE A 124 -11.63 9.73 -0.44
CA ILE A 124 -12.77 8.95 0.05
C ILE A 124 -12.33 7.54 0.49
N ASP A 125 -11.42 6.90 -0.24
CA ASP A 125 -10.83 5.61 0.16
C ASP A 125 -10.10 5.72 1.51
N CYS A 126 -9.26 6.75 1.68
CA CYS A 126 -8.60 7.05 2.97
C CYS A 126 -9.60 7.20 4.11
N LEU A 127 -10.63 8.04 3.94
CA LEU A 127 -11.65 8.27 4.96
C LEU A 127 -12.43 6.99 5.29
N THR A 128 -12.76 6.19 4.27
CA THR A 128 -13.45 4.91 4.44
C THR A 128 -12.60 3.95 5.28
N GLN A 129 -11.33 3.80 4.96
CA GLN A 129 -10.41 2.93 5.68
C GLN A 129 -10.20 3.37 7.14
N LEU A 130 -10.14 4.68 7.40
CA LEU A 130 -10.07 5.22 8.76
C LEU A 130 -11.34 4.86 9.56
N ILE A 131 -12.53 5.02 8.97
CA ILE A 131 -13.80 4.66 9.60
C ILE A 131 -13.86 3.16 9.88
N GLU A 132 -13.55 2.32 8.88
CA GLU A 132 -13.55 0.87 9.01
C GLU A 132 -12.59 0.41 10.11
N SER A 133 -11.39 0.98 10.15
CA SER A 133 -10.37 0.69 11.17
C SER A 133 -10.80 1.12 12.58
N PHE A 134 -11.65 2.13 12.71
CA PHE A 134 -12.17 2.59 14.00
C PHE A 134 -13.32 1.73 14.52
N ILE A 135 -14.22 1.29 13.64
CA ILE A 135 -15.43 0.55 14.00
C ILE A 135 -15.24 -0.97 14.02
N CYS A 136 -14.13 -1.49 13.49
CA CYS A 136 -13.88 -2.91 13.39
C CYS A 136 -13.96 -3.63 14.76
N ARG A 137 -14.20 -4.95 14.70
CA ARG A 137 -14.27 -5.81 15.89
C ARG A 137 -12.90 -6.05 16.52
N PHE A 138 -11.82 -6.04 15.73
CA PHE A 138 -10.46 -6.36 16.15
C PHE A 138 -9.61 -5.10 16.35
N ARG A 139 -10.20 -4.02 16.88
CA ARG A 139 -9.53 -2.73 17.11
C ARG A 139 -8.55 -2.75 18.28
N TRP A 140 -7.33 -2.25 18.05
CA TRP A 140 -6.31 -2.03 19.08
C TRP A 140 -6.33 -0.58 19.56
N ALA A 141 -5.83 -0.32 20.77
CA ALA A 141 -5.85 1.02 21.36
C ALA A 141 -5.04 2.04 20.53
N VAL A 142 -3.90 1.63 19.97
CA VAL A 142 -2.99 2.50 19.21
C VAL A 142 -3.60 2.94 17.86
N PRO A 143 -4.02 2.03 16.94
CA PRO A 143 -4.73 2.42 15.72
C PRO A 143 -5.91 3.35 15.98
N ARG A 144 -6.70 3.06 17.02
CA ARG A 144 -7.85 3.91 17.38
C ARG A 144 -7.45 5.34 17.74
N ALA A 145 -6.37 5.51 18.51
CA ALA A 145 -5.86 6.84 18.85
C ALA A 145 -5.35 7.59 17.62
N LEU A 146 -4.64 6.90 16.72
CA LEU A 146 -4.16 7.49 15.47
C LEU A 146 -5.31 7.92 14.56
N VAL A 147 -6.37 7.10 14.43
CA VAL A 147 -7.55 7.48 13.65
C VAL A 147 -8.25 8.71 14.24
N LEU A 148 -8.37 8.79 15.57
CA LEU A 148 -9.00 9.95 16.23
C LEU A 148 -8.24 11.25 15.99
N ASP A 149 -6.93 11.18 15.82
CA ASP A 149 -6.09 12.34 15.48
C ASP A 149 -6.20 12.70 13.98
N ALA A 150 -6.07 11.72 13.09
CA ALA A 150 -5.99 11.96 11.65
C ALA A 150 -7.34 12.25 10.98
N PHE A 151 -8.42 11.60 11.41
CA PHE A 151 -9.71 11.63 10.72
C PHE A 151 -10.34 13.04 10.63
N PRO A 152 -10.42 13.85 11.71
CA PRO A 152 -10.99 15.19 11.64
C PRO A 152 -10.23 16.13 10.69
N GLN A 153 -8.91 15.97 10.64
CA GLN A 153 -8.03 16.73 9.76
C GLN A 153 -8.27 16.36 8.30
N ALA A 154 -8.35 15.06 8.00
CA ALA A 154 -8.66 14.55 6.66
C ALA A 154 -10.02 15.01 6.15
N MET A 155 -11.06 14.93 7.00
CA MET A 155 -12.41 15.39 6.68
C MET A 155 -12.46 16.87 6.30
N SER A 156 -11.64 17.70 6.95
CA SER A 156 -11.55 19.13 6.67
C SER A 156 -10.66 19.44 5.46
N ALA A 157 -9.64 18.62 5.21
CA ALA A 157 -8.65 18.83 4.17
C ALA A 157 -9.13 18.39 2.77
N LEU A 158 -9.88 17.29 2.66
CA LEU A 158 -10.31 16.77 1.36
C LEU A 158 -11.10 17.80 0.52
N PRO A 159 -12.13 18.49 1.05
CA PRO A 159 -12.83 19.52 0.28
C PRO A 159 -11.90 20.65 -0.19
N ARG A 160 -10.96 21.07 0.66
CA ARG A 160 -9.97 22.11 0.33
C ARG A 160 -9.05 21.67 -0.81
N LEU A 161 -8.59 20.43 -0.83
CA LEU A 161 -7.80 19.89 -1.96
C LEU A 161 -8.60 19.80 -3.26
N LEU A 162 -9.90 19.55 -3.19
CA LEU A 162 -10.76 19.51 -4.38
C LEU A 162 -11.01 20.90 -4.99
N GLU A 163 -10.92 21.95 -4.17
CA GLU A 163 -11.01 23.35 -4.59
C GLU A 163 -9.64 23.90 -5.03
N ASN A 164 -8.59 23.60 -4.26
CA ASN A 164 -7.23 24.04 -4.50
C ASN A 164 -6.23 22.89 -4.21
N PRO A 165 -5.82 22.13 -5.25
CA PRO A 165 -4.86 21.04 -5.11
C PRO A 165 -3.47 21.47 -4.59
N SER A 166 -3.15 22.77 -4.62
CA SER A 166 -1.89 23.33 -4.12
C SER A 166 -1.97 23.84 -2.68
N ASP A 167 -3.07 23.59 -1.95
CA ASP A 167 -3.16 23.91 -0.52
C ASP A 167 -2.25 22.97 0.28
N GLU A 168 -1.04 23.47 0.60
CA GLU A 168 0.02 22.70 1.30
C GLU A 168 -0.44 22.12 2.64
N ILE A 169 -1.29 22.84 3.38
CA ILE A 169 -1.82 22.37 4.67
C ILE A 169 -2.77 21.20 4.43
N ALA A 170 -3.65 21.32 3.44
CA ALA A 170 -4.57 20.25 3.09
C ALA A 170 -3.85 19.03 2.49
N GLN A 171 -2.79 19.25 1.69
CA GLN A 171 -1.92 18.19 1.18
C GLN A 171 -1.29 17.43 2.35
N SER A 172 -0.66 18.13 3.28
CA SER A 172 0.01 17.52 4.44
C SER A 172 -0.98 16.73 5.31
N ALA A 173 -2.15 17.30 5.58
CA ALA A 173 -3.19 16.63 6.37
C ALA A 173 -3.68 15.34 5.70
N MET A 174 -3.91 15.37 4.38
CA MET A 174 -4.36 14.18 3.64
C MET A 174 -3.24 13.14 3.48
N SER A 175 -1.98 13.53 3.23
CA SER A 175 -0.83 12.62 3.22
C SER A 175 -0.69 11.89 4.55
N HIS A 176 -0.76 12.64 5.65
CA HIS A 176 -0.65 12.07 6.99
C HIS A 176 -1.80 11.11 7.25
N ALA A 177 -3.03 11.50 6.92
CA ALA A 177 -4.20 10.66 7.11
C ALA A 177 -4.15 9.36 6.29
N ALA A 178 -3.67 9.40 5.05
CA ALA A 178 -3.51 8.21 4.21
C ALA A 178 -2.43 7.26 4.75
N PHE A 179 -1.33 7.79 5.29
CA PHE A 179 -0.34 6.96 5.96
C PHE A 179 -0.94 6.29 7.21
N ILE A 180 -1.66 7.05 8.04
CA ILE A 180 -2.35 6.54 9.23
C ILE A 180 -3.45 5.53 8.88
N SER A 181 -4.16 5.71 7.76
CA SER A 181 -5.17 4.75 7.30
C SER A 181 -4.51 3.40 7.00
N GLY A 182 -3.35 3.40 6.32
CA GLY A 182 -2.58 2.20 6.05
C GLY A 182 -2.04 1.51 7.31
N VAL A 183 -1.49 2.28 8.25
CA VAL A 183 -1.04 1.76 9.56
C VAL A 183 -2.22 1.12 10.31
N SER A 184 -3.37 1.79 10.33
CA SER A 184 -4.54 1.32 11.07
C SER A 184 -5.16 0.09 10.43
N LEU A 185 -5.34 0.08 9.11
CA LEU A 185 -5.87 -1.04 8.34
C LEU A 185 -5.03 -2.33 8.55
N GLY A 186 -3.72 -2.19 8.69
CA GLY A 186 -2.82 -3.31 8.96
C GLY A 186 -2.94 -3.92 10.36
N ASN A 187 -3.58 -3.22 11.31
CA ASN A 187 -3.53 -3.50 12.75
C ASN A 187 -4.91 -3.40 13.46
N SER A 188 -6.01 -3.44 12.69
CA SER A 188 -7.40 -3.34 13.15
C SER A 188 -8.22 -4.58 12.75
#